data_AF-H1PQL2-F1
#
_entry.id   AF-H1PQL2-F1
#
_cell.length_a   1.000
_cell.length_b   1.000
_cell.length_c   1.000
_cell.angle_alpha   90.00
_cell.angle_beta   90.00
_cell.angle_gamma   90.00
#
_symmetry.space_group_name_H-M   'P 1'
#
loop_
_entity.id
_entity.type
_entity.pdbx_description
1 polymer ?
#
loop_
_entity_poly.entity_id
_entity_poly.type
_entity_poly.pdbx_seq_one_letter_code
_entity_poly.pdbx_strand_id
1 'polypeptide(L)' 'MSETIKMRMSVDEWNYICKICERLGIDPFPYQEVWNYGKLIFDLTALDLKGQHEVIPLDPADYNKGGKYGN' A
#
# COMPACT_ATOMS: atom_id res chain seq x y z
N MET A 1 14.19 5.37 -21.07
CA MET A 1 13.70 6.56 -20.35
C MET A 1 13.38 6.12 -18.95
N SER A 2 13.98 6.73 -17.93
CA SER A 2 13.65 6.44 -16.52
C SER A 2 12.26 7.00 -16.26
N GLU A 3 11.26 6.16 -16.01
CA GLU A 3 9.96 6.65 -15.54
C GLU A 3 10.13 7.20 -14.13
N THR A 4 9.99 8.52 -13.98
CA THR A 4 10.00 9.16 -12.67
C THR A 4 8.68 8.88 -11.98
N ILE A 5 8.66 7.90 -11.09
CA ILE A 5 7.48 7.53 -10.30
C ILE A 5 7.14 8.67 -9.34
N LYS A 6 5.91 9.18 -9.41
CA LYS A 6 5.42 10.20 -8.47
C LYS A 6 4.76 9.51 -7.28
N MET A 7 5.56 9.13 -6.31
CA MET A 7 5.06 8.67 -5.03
C MET A 7 4.18 9.75 -4.39
N ARG A 8 2.97 9.37 -3.98
CA ARG A 8 1.99 10.28 -3.36
C ARG A 8 2.10 10.37 -1.83
N MET A 9 3.08 9.68 -1.27
CA MET A 9 3.35 9.58 0.15
C MET A 9 4.80 9.99 0.43
N SER A 10 5.11 10.26 1.70
CA SER A 10 6.49 10.50 2.13
C SER A 10 7.35 9.24 2.00
N VAL A 11 8.66 9.43 1.95
CA VAL A 11 9.64 8.33 1.92
C VAL A 11 9.49 7.42 3.15
N ASP A 12 9.16 7.99 4.31
CA ASP A 12 8.98 7.22 5.55
C ASP A 12 7.73 6.32 5.51
N GLU A 13 6.61 6.84 5.01
CA GLU A 13 5.38 6.06 4.82
C GLU A 13 5.58 4.93 3.81
N TRP A 14 6.31 5.19 2.73
CA TRP A 14 6.65 4.17 1.74
C TRP A 14 7.56 3.09 2.32
N ASN A 15 8.62 3.49 3.04
CA ASN A 15 9.50 2.55 3.72
C ASN A 15 8.72 1.68 4.72
N TYR A 16 7.69 2.24 5.36
CA TYR A 16 6.83 1.48 6.27
C TYR A 16 5.98 0.45 5.53
N ILE A 17 5.35 0.83 4.41
CA ILE A 17 4.59 -0.09 3.55
C ILE A 17 5.49 -1.23 3.05
N CYS A 18 6.68 -0.90 2.52
CA CYS A 18 7.65 -1.90 2.06
C CYS A 18 7.99 -2.94 3.14
N LYS A 19 8.22 -2.49 4.38
CA LYS A 19 8.51 -3.40 5.52
C LYS A 19 7.35 -4.31 5.86
N ILE A 20 6.10 -3.83 5.82
CA ILE A 20 4.93 -4.68 6.11
C ILE A 20 4.71 -5.67 4.96
N CYS A 21 4.80 -5.20 3.72
CA CYS A 21 4.69 -6.05 2.53
C CYS A 21 5.75 -7.16 2.53
N GLU A 22 7.00 -6.87 2.91
CA GLU A 22 8.06 -7.87 3.07
C GLU A 22 7.69 -8.95 4.10
N ARG A 23 7.15 -8.56 5.28
CA ARG A 23 6.69 -9.52 6.30
C ARG A 23 5.54 -10.39 5.83
N LEU A 24 4.68 -9.83 4.98
CA LEU A 24 3.49 -10.48 4.43
C LEU A 24 3.78 -11.28 3.14
N GLY A 25 4.96 -11.15 2.54
CA GLY A 25 5.27 -11.75 1.24
C GLY A 25 4.50 -11.12 0.06
N ILE A 26 4.11 -9.85 0.17
CA ILE A 26 3.38 -9.08 -0.86
C ILE A 26 4.36 -8.19 -1.62
N ASP A 27 4.16 -8.01 -2.93
CA ASP A 27 4.87 -6.99 -3.71
C ASP A 27 4.37 -5.58 -3.33
N PRO A 28 5.24 -4.67 -2.81
CA PRO A 28 4.81 -3.32 -2.46
C PRO A 28 4.61 -2.40 -3.67
N PHE A 29 5.25 -2.68 -4.81
CA PHE A 29 5.30 -1.75 -5.96
C PHE A 29 3.92 -1.28 -6.47
N PRO A 30 2.87 -2.12 -6.52
CA PRO A 30 1.53 -1.70 -6.90
C PRO A 30 0.92 -0.60 -6.01
N TYR A 31 1.44 -0.41 -4.79
CA TYR A 31 0.92 0.56 -3.82
C TYR A 31 1.57 1.95 -3.89
N GLN A 32 2.63 2.14 -4.69
CA GLN A 32 3.42 3.38 -4.67
C GLN A 32 2.66 4.65 -5.09
N GLU A 33 1.59 4.49 -5.87
CA GLU A 33 0.77 5.60 -6.39
C GLU A 33 -0.60 5.73 -5.69
N VAL A 34 -0.81 4.95 -4.62
CA VAL A 34 -2.07 4.95 -3.88
C VAL A 34 -2.34 6.33 -3.24
N TRP A 35 -3.56 6.84 -3.42
CA TRP A 35 -4.00 8.11 -2.85
C TRP A 35 -4.32 7.99 -1.37
N ASN A 36 -5.02 6.93 -0.97
CA ASN A 36 -5.40 6.69 0.43
C ASN A 36 -4.39 5.74 1.11
N TYR A 37 -3.13 6.17 1.15
CA TYR A 37 -2.04 5.37 1.72
C TYR A 37 -2.20 5.18 3.23
N GLY A 38 -2.89 6.09 3.93
CA GLY A 38 -3.22 5.91 5.35
C GLY A 38 -4.13 4.72 5.61
N LYS A 39 -5.17 4.52 4.78
CA LYS A 39 -6.03 3.33 4.85
C LYS A 39 -5.24 2.06 4.47
N LEU A 40 -4.39 2.13 3.45
CA LEU A 40 -3.53 1.01 3.06
C LEU A 40 -2.63 0.56 4.22
N ILE A 41 -1.96 1.52 4.87
CA ILE A 41 -1.10 1.26 6.03
C ILE A 41 -1.90 0.55 7.13
N PHE A 42 -3.10 1.03 7.43
CA PHE A 42 -3.97 0.42 8.43
C PHE A 42 -4.34 -1.03 8.07
N ASP A 43 -4.77 -1.28 6.84
CA ASP A 43 -5.19 -2.61 6.38
C ASP A 43 -4.02 -3.59 6.34
N LEU A 44 -2.85 -3.17 5.85
CA LEU A 44 -1.62 -3.97 5.85
C LEU A 44 -1.19 -4.33 7.28
N THR A 45 -1.27 -3.39 8.22
CA THR A 45 -0.93 -3.62 9.63
C THR A 45 -1.92 -4.59 10.28
N ALA A 46 -3.22 -4.44 9.98
CA ALA A 46 -4.24 -5.38 10.45
C ALA A 46 -4.02 -6.79 9.90
N LEU A 47 -3.56 -6.92 8.66
CA LEU A 47 -3.24 -8.20 8.03
C LEU A 47 -2.00 -8.85 8.67
N ASP A 48 -0.95 -8.06 8.91
CA ASP A 48 0.28 -8.48 9.61
C ASP A 48 -0.02 -9.02 11.03
N LEU A 49 -0.94 -8.36 11.75
CA LEU A 49 -1.36 -8.78 13.10
C LEU A 49 -2.26 -10.02 13.14
N LYS A 50 -3.03 -10.30 12.07
CA LYS A 50 -3.92 -11.48 12.01
C LYS A 50 -3.18 -12.80 11.87
N GLY A 51 -1.89 -12.77 11.51
CA GLY A 51 -1.07 -13.96 11.33
C GLY A 51 -1.27 -14.64 9.96
N GLN A 52 -0.30 -15.47 9.59
CA GLN A 52 -0.15 -16.08 8.26
C GLN A 52 -1.14 -17.24 8.03
N HIS A 53 -2.41 -16.93 7.80
CA HIS A 53 -3.30 -17.82 7.06
C HIS A 53 -3.62 -17.15 5.73
N GLU A 54 -3.02 -17.65 4.64
CA GLU A 54 -3.16 -17.16 3.26
C GLU A 54 -3.36 -15.65 3.15
N VAL A 55 -2.25 -14.92 3.10
CA VAL A 55 -2.26 -13.48 2.86
C VAL A 55 -2.75 -13.21 1.44
N ILE A 56 -4.00 -12.77 1.30
CA ILE A 56 -4.53 -12.25 0.04
C ILE A 56 -4.04 -10.81 -0.13
N PRO A 57 -3.28 -10.48 -1.19
CA PRO A 57 -2.85 -9.11 -1.45
C PRO A 57 -4.05 -8.16 -1.56
N LEU A 58 -3.94 -6.99 -0.94
CA LEU A 58 -4.96 -5.96 -1.00
C LEU A 58 -4.97 -5.33 -2.41
N ASP A 59 -6.14 -5.11 -3.01
CA ASP A 59 -6.24 -4.48 -4.33
C ASP A 59 -5.88 -2.99 -4.24
N PRO A 60 -4.82 -2.50 -4.91
CA PRO A 60 -4.46 -1.08 -4.92
C PRO A 60 -5.61 -0.15 -5.36
N ALA A 61 -6.51 -0.63 -6.22
CA ALA A 61 -7.64 0.15 -6.71
C ALA A 61 -8.59 0.57 -5.58
N ASP A 62 -8.71 -0.23 -4.52
CA ASP A 62 -9.59 0.06 -3.39
C ASP A 62 -9.10 1.24 -2.53
N TYR A 63 -7.84 1.62 -2.68
CA TYR A 63 -7.24 2.78 -2.02
C TYR A 63 -7.20 4.02 -2.91
N ASN A 64 -7.63 3.87 -4.16
CA ASN A 64 -7.81 4.95 -5.12
C ASN A 64 -9.29 5.28 -5.35
N LYS A 65 -10.21 4.38 -4.96
CA LYS A 65 -11.66 4.63 -4.95
C LYS A 65 -12.06 5.53 -3.78
N GLY A 66 -12.80 6.61 -4.07
CA GLY A 66 -13.47 7.41 -3.03
C GLY A 66 -12.62 8.48 -2.35
N GLY A 67 -11.48 8.87 -2.91
CA GLY A 67 -10.86 10.13 -2.52
C GLY A 67 -11.86 11.28 -2.70
N LYS A 68 -11.81 12.32 -1.87
CA LYS A 68 -12.62 13.55 -1.96
C LYS A 68 -12.53 14.28 -3.33
N TYR A 69 -11.74 13.74 -4.26
CA TYR A 69 -11.46 14.19 -5.63
C TYR A 69 -11.39 13.02 -6.65
N GLY A 70 -12.01 11.88 -6.38
CA GLY A 70 -12.19 10.84 -7.38
C GLY A 70 -13.30 11.24 -8.34
N ASN A 71 -12.94 11.73 -9.53
CA ASN A 71 -13.84 11.81 -10.69
C ASN A 71 -14.08 10.42 -11.28
#